data_AF-A0A7X1TLT6-F1
#
_entry.id   AF-A0A7X1TLT6-F1
#
_cell.length_a   1.000
_cell.length_b   1.000
_cell.length_c   1.000
_cell.angle_alpha   90.00
_cell.angle_beta   90.00
_cell.angle_gamma   90.00
#
_symmetry.space_group_name_H-M   'P 1'
#
loop_
_entity.id
_entity.type
_entity.pdbx_description
1 polymer ?
#
loop_
_entity_poly.entity_id
_entity_poly.type
_entity_poly.pdbx_seq_one_letter_code
_entity_poly.pdbx_strand_id
1 'polypeptide(L)'
;MSLTDSDCLAPKITPAGHLLAAPEVDAPPLPDDVALGASFRRGTGHGLLYLGSATIGRALPPAWAWWRDFGARYVTSLCTTSEGEEVTVSQPDTGDFERLIEDAPPMTGAEYLTPDVLAALWGEIDTALRDELASTGESLQAFLKSRHPAWNLVGRVHFNLAENRKDPEAPFAFLATYAARISAHGKTQHQPLSRALEEFSGARNKAKLLSLL
;
A
#
# COMPACT_ATOMS: atom_id res chain seq x y z
N MET A 1 -26.65 -9.12 11.35
CA MET A 1 -25.85 -10.31 11.67
C MET A 1 -24.47 -9.81 12.04
N SER A 2 -24.05 -9.98 13.30
CA SER A 2 -22.75 -9.46 13.77
C SER A 2 -21.64 -10.34 13.23
N LEU A 3 -20.75 -9.77 12.40
CA LEU A 3 -19.54 -10.45 11.90
C LEU A 3 -18.64 -10.78 13.09
N THR A 4 -18.40 -12.06 13.37
CA THR A 4 -17.38 -12.48 14.35
C THR A 4 -16.11 -12.87 13.59
N ASP A 5 -14.93 -12.65 14.17
CA ASP A 5 -13.65 -13.04 13.53
C ASP A 5 -13.49 -14.58 13.41
N SER A 6 -14.47 -15.36 13.92
CA SER A 6 -14.58 -16.81 13.72
C SER A 6 -15.31 -17.21 12.44
N ASP A 7 -15.88 -16.25 11.69
CA ASP A 7 -16.54 -16.51 10.42
C ASP A 7 -15.50 -16.51 9.28
N CYS A 8 -15.53 -17.49 8.38
CA CYS A 8 -14.74 -17.44 7.15
C CYS A 8 -15.22 -16.27 6.30
N LEU A 9 -14.41 -15.21 6.19
CA LEU A 9 -14.75 -14.00 5.45
C LEU A 9 -14.18 -14.04 4.04
N ALA A 10 -14.98 -13.60 3.06
CA ALA A 10 -14.57 -13.36 1.69
C ALA A 10 -14.90 -11.92 1.25
N PRO A 11 -14.11 -11.35 0.32
CA PRO A 11 -14.42 -10.04 -0.23
C PRO A 11 -15.62 -10.15 -1.17
N LYS A 12 -16.56 -9.23 -1.03
CA LYS A 12 -17.71 -9.10 -1.91
C LYS A 12 -17.85 -7.67 -2.39
N ILE A 13 -17.89 -7.48 -3.70
CA ILE A 13 -18.18 -6.18 -4.30
C ILE A 13 -19.69 -6.12 -4.58
N THR A 14 -20.32 -5.02 -4.20
CA THR A 14 -21.74 -4.78 -4.46
C THR A 14 -21.94 -4.12 -5.83
N PRO A 15 -23.15 -4.19 -6.43
CA PRO A 15 -23.46 -3.45 -7.65
C PRO A 15 -23.28 -1.92 -7.53
N ALA A 16 -23.29 -1.39 -6.30
CA ALA A 16 -23.02 0.01 -6.01
C ALA A 16 -21.52 0.34 -5.88
N GLY A 17 -20.62 -0.63 -6.06
CA GLY A 17 -19.17 -0.45 -5.98
C GLY A 17 -18.56 -0.58 -4.58
N HIS A 18 -19.35 -0.84 -3.54
CA HIS A 18 -18.81 -1.03 -2.19
C HIS A 18 -18.17 -2.42 -2.02
N LEU A 19 -17.01 -2.46 -1.39
CA LEU A 19 -16.34 -3.69 -0.95
C LEU A 19 -16.75 -4.03 0.49
N LEU A 20 -17.21 -5.25 0.70
CA LEU A 20 -17.62 -5.79 2.00
C LEU A 20 -16.80 -7.03 2.35
N ALA A 21 -16.57 -7.24 3.65
CA ALA A 21 -16.17 -8.53 4.18
C ALA A 21 -17.44 -9.32 4.57
N ALA A 22 -17.78 -10.34 3.78
CA ALA A 22 -18.99 -11.13 3.96
C ALA A 22 -18.67 -12.55 4.43
N PRO A 23 -19.50 -13.18 5.28
CA PRO A 23 -19.35 -14.59 5.62
C PRO A 23 -19.58 -15.44 4.38
N GLU A 24 -18.69 -16.39 4.13
CA GLU A 24 -18.78 -17.34 3.04
C GLU A 24 -18.35 -18.73 3.55
N VAL A 25 -19.23 -19.71 3.41
CA VAL A 25 -19.08 -21.05 4.03
C VAL A 25 -17.81 -21.77 3.56
N ASP A 26 -17.47 -21.63 2.28
CA ASP A 26 -16.34 -22.30 1.66
C ASP A 26 -15.09 -21.40 1.54
N ALA A 27 -15.11 -20.22 2.17
CA ALA A 27 -13.96 -19.33 2.14
C ALA A 27 -12.79 -19.92 2.96
N PRO A 28 -11.54 -19.86 2.43
CA PRO A 28 -10.38 -20.29 3.19
C PRO A 28 -10.22 -19.45 4.47
N PRO A 29 -9.74 -20.04 5.58
CA PRO A 29 -9.59 -19.33 6.84
C PRO A 29 -8.57 -18.19 6.71
N LEU A 30 -8.84 -17.10 7.43
CA LEU A 30 -7.89 -16.01 7.62
C LEU A 30 -6.93 -16.34 8.78
N PRO A 31 -5.72 -15.76 8.82
CA PRO A 31 -4.85 -15.86 9.98
C PRO A 31 -5.52 -15.26 11.23
N ASP A 32 -5.34 -15.90 12.40
CA ASP A 32 -5.99 -15.50 13.66
C ASP A 32 -5.68 -14.06 14.12
N ASP A 33 -4.56 -13.49 13.66
CA ASP A 33 -4.13 -12.13 14.00
C ASP A 33 -4.68 -11.04 13.03
N VAL A 34 -5.55 -11.44 12.09
CA VAL A 34 -6.15 -10.52 11.10
C VAL A 34 -7.56 -10.12 11.53
N ALA A 35 -7.69 -8.91 12.08
CA ALA A 35 -8.94 -8.32 12.57
C ALA A 35 -9.77 -7.68 11.43
N LEU A 36 -10.09 -8.46 10.40
CA LEU A 36 -10.71 -7.95 9.19
C LEU A 36 -12.15 -7.48 9.44
N GLY A 37 -12.95 -8.28 10.15
CA GLY A 37 -14.36 -7.99 10.40
C GLY A 37 -14.55 -6.69 11.18
N ALA A 38 -13.70 -6.45 12.19
CA ALA A 38 -13.72 -5.21 12.97
C ALA A 38 -13.40 -3.98 12.13
N SER A 39 -12.43 -4.08 11.24
CA SER A 39 -11.99 -2.96 10.39
C SER A 39 -13.08 -2.60 9.36
N PHE A 40 -13.68 -3.59 8.69
CA PHE A 40 -14.76 -3.36 7.72
C PHE A 40 -16.07 -2.88 8.36
N ARG A 41 -16.32 -3.16 9.66
CA ARG A 41 -17.46 -2.58 10.39
C ARG A 41 -17.36 -1.07 10.57
N ARG A 42 -16.15 -0.50 10.59
CA ARG A 42 -15.94 0.95 10.64
C ARG A 42 -16.17 1.61 9.28
N GLY A 43 -16.07 0.85 8.20
CA GLY A 43 -16.24 1.30 6.82
C GLY A 43 -15.27 0.61 5.87
N THR A 44 -15.60 0.61 4.58
CA THR A 44 -14.80 -0.01 3.53
C THR A 44 -13.39 0.61 3.45
N GLY A 45 -13.28 1.94 3.52
CA GLY A 45 -12.00 2.64 3.63
C GLY A 45 -11.12 2.18 4.80
N HIS A 46 -11.68 2.02 6.00
CA HIS A 46 -10.94 1.51 7.17
C HIS A 46 -10.48 0.06 6.99
N GLY A 47 -11.33 -0.79 6.41
CA GLY A 47 -10.97 -2.17 6.06
C GLY A 47 -9.80 -2.25 5.10
N LEU A 48 -9.84 -1.47 4.02
CA LEU A 48 -8.77 -1.41 3.01
C LEU A 48 -7.49 -0.77 3.55
N LEU A 49 -7.58 0.27 4.40
CA LEU A 49 -6.44 0.87 5.06
C LEU A 49 -5.74 -0.13 6.00
N TYR A 50 -6.51 -0.88 6.79
CA TYR A 50 -5.97 -1.92 7.67
C TYR A 50 -5.29 -3.03 6.88
N LEU A 51 -5.95 -3.56 5.83
CA LEU A 51 -5.36 -4.53 4.92
C LEU A 51 -4.03 -4.03 4.35
N GLY A 52 -4.07 -2.86 3.73
CA GLY A 52 -2.92 -2.27 3.04
C GLY A 52 -1.76 -1.90 3.95
N SER A 53 -1.98 -1.67 5.25
CA SER A 53 -0.94 -1.19 6.16
C SER A 53 -0.46 -2.22 7.17
N ALA A 54 -1.33 -3.09 7.68
CA ALA A 54 -1.04 -3.96 8.83
C ALA A 54 -0.91 -5.45 8.48
N THR A 55 -1.45 -5.91 7.34
CA THR A 55 -1.43 -7.34 6.98
C THR A 55 -0.33 -7.70 5.97
N ILE A 56 0.64 -6.81 5.80
CA ILE A 56 1.79 -7.03 4.92
C ILE A 56 2.61 -8.24 5.37
N GLY A 57 2.99 -9.09 4.42
CA GLY A 57 3.71 -10.32 4.71
C GLY A 57 2.85 -11.46 5.28
N ARG A 58 1.56 -11.22 5.56
CA ARG A 58 0.61 -12.28 5.92
C ARG A 58 0.18 -13.06 4.69
N ALA A 59 0.06 -14.38 4.85
CA ALA A 59 -0.52 -15.24 3.83
C ALA A 59 -2.05 -15.09 3.87
N LEU A 60 -2.61 -14.43 2.86
CA LEU A 60 -4.05 -14.22 2.71
C LEU A 60 -4.58 -15.03 1.53
N PRO A 61 -5.87 -15.43 1.54
CA PRO A 61 -6.53 -15.98 0.36
C PRO A 61 -6.40 -15.03 -0.84
N PRO A 62 -6.37 -15.53 -2.09
CA PRO A 62 -6.02 -14.73 -3.26
C PRO A 62 -6.79 -13.42 -3.40
N ALA A 63 -8.11 -13.44 -3.19
CA ALA A 63 -8.94 -12.24 -3.29
C ALA A 63 -8.60 -11.20 -2.20
N TRP A 64 -8.35 -11.63 -0.97
CA TRP A 64 -7.88 -10.73 0.11
C TRP A 64 -6.45 -10.24 -0.11
N ALA A 65 -5.58 -11.07 -0.68
CA ALA A 65 -4.22 -10.67 -1.04
C ALA A 65 -4.24 -9.58 -2.12
N TRP A 66 -5.14 -9.68 -3.10
CA TRP A 66 -5.32 -8.66 -4.15
C TRP A 66 -5.80 -7.32 -3.54
N TRP A 67 -6.78 -7.34 -2.64
CA TRP A 67 -7.24 -6.14 -1.92
C TRP A 67 -6.20 -5.55 -0.96
N ARG A 68 -5.42 -6.41 -0.27
CA ARG A 68 -4.25 -5.97 0.49
C ARG A 68 -3.27 -5.25 -0.41
N ASP A 69 -2.96 -5.80 -1.58
CA ASP A 69 -1.99 -5.21 -2.49
C ASP A 69 -2.50 -3.90 -3.10
N PHE A 70 -3.81 -3.75 -3.31
CA PHE A 70 -4.46 -2.48 -3.64
C PHE A 70 -4.27 -1.45 -2.53
N GLY A 71 -4.62 -1.77 -1.28
CA GLY A 71 -4.38 -0.88 -0.13
C GLY A 71 -2.90 -0.58 0.09
N ALA A 72 -2.00 -1.53 -0.15
CA ALA A 72 -0.56 -1.34 0.00
C ALA A 72 -0.01 -0.35 -1.05
N ARG A 73 -0.62 -0.26 -2.24
CA ARG A 73 -0.27 0.78 -3.24
C ARG A 73 -0.65 2.17 -2.74
N TYR A 74 -1.80 2.28 -2.07
CA TYR A 74 -2.20 3.52 -1.41
C TYR A 74 -1.16 3.94 -0.37
N VAL A 75 -0.82 3.04 0.57
CA VAL A 75 0.15 3.33 1.63
C VAL A 75 1.55 3.61 1.06
N THR A 76 1.94 2.94 -0.03
CA THR A 76 3.20 3.25 -0.74
C THR A 76 3.19 4.66 -1.29
N SER A 77 2.10 5.07 -1.93
CA SER A 77 1.94 6.43 -2.51
C SER A 77 1.96 7.49 -1.40
N LEU A 78 1.36 7.18 -0.26
CA LEU A 78 1.38 7.98 0.96
C LEU A 78 2.82 8.17 1.49
N CYS A 79 3.62 7.11 1.58
CA CYS A 79 5.03 7.19 1.98
C CYS A 79 5.90 8.04 1.04
N THR A 80 5.52 8.15 -0.24
CA THR A 80 6.24 8.95 -1.25
C THR A 80 5.72 10.39 -1.39
N THR A 81 4.65 10.74 -0.68
CA THR A 81 4.11 12.11 -0.69
C THR A 81 4.96 12.97 0.25
N SER A 82 5.55 14.05 -0.28
CA SER A 82 6.43 14.95 0.48
C SER A 82 5.73 15.50 1.73
N GLU A 83 6.43 15.52 2.87
CA GLU A 83 5.95 16.09 4.13
C GLU A 83 5.69 17.60 3.97
N GLY A 84 4.45 17.96 3.62
CA GLY A 84 3.92 19.32 3.53
C GLY A 84 2.49 19.38 4.07
N GLU A 85 1.95 20.58 4.27
CA GLU A 85 0.69 20.84 5.01
C GLU A 85 -0.56 20.15 4.43
N GLU A 86 -0.54 19.71 3.16
CA GLU A 86 -1.61 18.89 2.58
C GLU A 86 -1.05 17.60 1.99
N VAL A 87 -1.20 16.50 2.75
CA VAL A 87 -0.95 15.14 2.24
C VAL A 87 -2.02 14.82 1.19
N THR A 88 -1.70 15.10 -0.07
CA THR A 88 -2.52 14.68 -1.22
C THR A 88 -1.88 13.45 -1.85
N VAL A 89 -2.42 12.28 -1.55
CA VAL A 89 -1.93 11.03 -2.13
C VAL A 89 -2.30 10.99 -3.61
N SER A 90 -1.29 10.89 -4.47
CA SER A 90 -1.51 10.77 -5.92
C SER A 90 -2.28 9.48 -6.23
N GLN A 91 -3.46 9.62 -6.83
CA GLN A 91 -4.26 8.49 -7.31
C GLN A 91 -3.62 7.89 -8.58
N PRO A 92 -3.64 6.56 -8.76
CA PRO A 92 -3.32 5.92 -10.03
C PRO A 92 -4.21 6.42 -11.18
N ASP A 93 -3.67 6.37 -12.39
CA ASP A 93 -4.46 6.69 -13.58
C ASP A 93 -5.43 5.56 -13.95
N THR A 94 -6.37 5.85 -14.84
CA THR A 94 -7.38 4.88 -15.30
C THR A 94 -6.75 3.61 -15.87
N GLY A 95 -5.65 3.73 -16.64
CA GLY A 95 -4.99 2.58 -17.27
C GLY A 95 -4.19 1.72 -16.30
N ASP A 96 -3.69 2.29 -15.20
CA ASP A 96 -3.17 1.53 -14.05
C ASP A 96 -4.29 0.72 -13.39
N PHE A 97 -5.47 1.31 -13.18
CA PHE A 97 -6.61 0.59 -12.60
C PHE A 97 -7.14 -0.52 -13.51
N GLU A 98 -7.24 -0.29 -14.82
CA GLU A 98 -7.63 -1.33 -15.80
C GLU A 98 -6.71 -2.55 -15.70
N ARG A 99 -5.39 -2.34 -15.67
CA ARG A 99 -4.41 -3.42 -15.50
C ARG A 99 -4.58 -4.18 -14.18
N LEU A 100 -4.94 -3.49 -13.09
CA LEU A 100 -5.21 -4.17 -11.82
C LEU A 100 -6.45 -5.06 -11.90
N ILE A 101 -7.48 -4.61 -12.61
CA ILE A 101 -8.73 -5.34 -12.81
C ILE A 101 -8.50 -6.61 -13.64
N GLU A 102 -7.63 -6.55 -14.66
CA GLU A 102 -7.26 -7.72 -15.46
C GLU A 102 -6.60 -8.83 -14.61
N ASP A 103 -5.82 -8.45 -13.61
CA ASP A 103 -5.16 -9.37 -12.68
C ASP A 103 -6.05 -9.80 -11.49
N ALA A 104 -7.30 -9.34 -11.42
CA ALA A 104 -8.18 -9.62 -10.28
C ALA A 104 -8.55 -11.12 -10.21
N PRO A 105 -8.33 -11.78 -9.06
CA PRO A 105 -8.73 -13.17 -8.89
C PRO A 105 -10.27 -13.29 -8.85
N PRO A 106 -10.83 -14.49 -9.13
CA PRO A 106 -12.25 -14.73 -8.98
C PRO A 106 -12.74 -14.39 -7.56
N MET A 107 -13.76 -13.56 -7.48
CA MET A 107 -14.44 -13.18 -6.23
C MET A 107 -15.87 -12.73 -6.52
N THR A 108 -16.72 -12.78 -5.50
CA THR A 108 -18.13 -12.39 -5.64
C THR A 108 -18.25 -10.91 -5.98
N GLY A 109 -18.88 -10.59 -7.11
CA GLY A 109 -19.08 -9.23 -7.58
C GLY A 109 -17.90 -8.64 -8.35
N ALA A 110 -16.92 -9.45 -8.75
CA ALA A 110 -15.79 -8.99 -9.57
C ALA A 110 -16.24 -8.30 -10.86
N GLU A 111 -17.42 -8.64 -11.39
CA GLU A 111 -18.02 -8.00 -12.57
C GLU A 111 -18.38 -6.51 -12.37
N TYR A 112 -18.50 -6.06 -11.12
CA TYR A 112 -18.74 -4.64 -10.79
C TYR A 112 -17.44 -3.85 -10.60
N LEU A 113 -16.29 -4.50 -10.73
CA LEU A 113 -15.00 -3.85 -10.57
C LEU A 113 -14.70 -3.00 -11.82
N THR A 114 -14.67 -1.69 -11.65
CA THR A 114 -14.33 -0.73 -12.70
C THR A 114 -13.26 0.25 -12.21
N PRO A 115 -12.57 0.97 -13.11
CA PRO A 115 -11.63 2.01 -12.70
C PRO A 115 -12.26 3.08 -11.80
N ASP A 116 -13.52 3.44 -12.06
CA ASP A 116 -14.25 4.41 -11.23
C ASP A 116 -14.53 3.87 -9.82
N VAL A 117 -14.84 2.58 -9.70
CA VAL A 117 -15.00 1.92 -8.39
C VAL A 117 -13.67 1.90 -7.64
N LEU A 118 -12.55 1.58 -8.30
CA LEU A 118 -11.24 1.62 -7.67
C LEU A 118 -10.82 3.04 -7.26
N ALA A 119 -11.15 4.05 -8.06
CA ALA A 119 -10.93 5.45 -7.71
C ALA A 119 -11.74 5.87 -6.47
N ALA A 120 -13.02 5.49 -6.41
CA ALA A 120 -13.87 5.76 -5.25
C ALA A 120 -13.32 5.08 -3.99
N LEU A 121 -12.96 3.80 -4.07
CA LEU A 121 -12.35 3.05 -2.97
C LEU A 121 -11.01 3.65 -2.53
N TRP A 122 -10.21 4.18 -3.46
CA TRP A 122 -8.98 4.90 -3.14
C TRP A 122 -9.26 6.15 -2.29
N GLY A 123 -10.27 6.94 -2.65
CA GLY A 123 -10.72 8.09 -1.86
C GLY A 123 -11.30 7.72 -0.50
N GLU A 124 -11.95 6.56 -0.38
CA GLU A 124 -12.43 6.05 0.91
C GLU A 124 -11.26 5.68 1.85
N ILE A 125 -10.18 5.09 1.33
CA ILE A 125 -8.97 4.83 2.13
C ILE A 125 -8.38 6.14 2.65
N ASP A 126 -8.32 7.17 1.81
CA ASP A 126 -7.81 8.50 2.15
C ASP A 126 -8.65 9.19 3.22
N THR A 127 -9.98 9.11 3.11
CA THR A 127 -10.91 9.59 4.14
C THR A 127 -10.69 8.85 5.46
N ALA A 128 -10.61 7.52 5.43
CA ALA A 128 -10.38 6.70 6.62
C ALA A 128 -9.03 7.00 7.30
N LEU A 129 -7.98 7.29 6.52
CA LEU A 129 -6.69 7.71 7.04
C LEU A 129 -6.81 9.05 7.79
N ARG A 130 -7.46 10.06 7.19
CA ARG A 130 -7.63 11.36 7.84
C ARG A 130 -8.43 11.23 9.13
N ASP A 131 -9.48 10.42 9.14
CA ASP A 131 -10.28 10.16 10.34
C ASP A 131 -9.45 9.49 11.44
N GLU A 132 -8.62 8.52 11.11
CA GLU A 132 -7.71 7.87 12.08
C GLU A 132 -6.72 8.88 12.67
N LEU A 133 -6.04 9.66 11.83
CA LEU A 133 -5.06 10.66 12.26
C LEU A 133 -5.70 11.77 13.12
N ALA A 134 -6.89 12.23 12.73
CA ALA A 134 -7.64 13.23 13.50
C ALA A 134 -8.10 12.68 14.85
N SER A 135 -8.49 11.40 14.92
CA SER A 135 -8.97 10.77 16.15
C SER A 135 -7.86 10.51 17.18
N THR A 136 -6.66 10.16 16.73
CA THR A 136 -5.52 9.85 17.61
C THR A 136 -4.64 11.05 17.89
N GLY A 137 -4.66 12.07 17.02
CA GLY A 137 -3.73 13.19 17.06
C GLY A 137 -2.28 12.78 16.75
N GLU A 138 -2.07 11.57 16.24
CA GLU A 138 -0.74 11.07 15.91
C GLU A 138 -0.25 11.63 14.57
N SER A 139 1.08 11.78 14.46
CA SER A 139 1.70 12.06 13.16
C SER A 139 1.53 10.88 12.20
N LEU A 140 1.51 11.16 10.90
CA LEU A 140 1.50 10.12 9.85
C LEU A 140 2.63 9.09 10.03
N GLN A 141 3.84 9.55 10.39
CA GLN A 141 4.99 8.66 10.65
C GLN A 141 4.73 7.72 11.84
N ALA A 142 4.13 8.23 12.93
CA ALA A 142 3.77 7.42 14.09
C ALA A 142 2.70 6.38 13.73
N PHE A 143 1.69 6.76 12.94
CA PHE A 143 0.69 5.85 12.41
C PHE A 143 1.33 4.74 11.57
N LEU A 144 2.16 5.08 10.57
CA LEU A 144 2.79 4.08 9.70
C LEU A 144 3.68 3.11 10.50
N LYS A 145 4.42 3.62 11.48
CA LYS A 145 5.26 2.82 12.38
C LYS A 145 4.45 1.87 13.26
N SER A 146 3.28 2.29 13.75
CA SER A 146 2.40 1.43 14.55
C SER A 146 1.75 0.32 13.73
N ARG A 147 1.53 0.54 12.42
CA ARG A 147 0.96 -0.47 11.51
C ARG A 147 1.97 -1.53 11.08
N HIS A 148 3.13 -1.14 10.55
CA HIS A 148 4.20 -2.10 10.22
C HIS A 148 5.57 -1.40 10.08
N PRO A 149 6.64 -1.90 10.73
CA PRO A 149 7.96 -1.24 10.72
C PRO A 149 8.53 -0.99 9.32
N ALA A 150 8.23 -1.87 8.35
CA ALA A 150 8.72 -1.74 6.98
C ALA A 150 8.22 -0.49 6.24
N TRP A 151 7.10 0.12 6.64
CA TRP A 151 6.60 1.35 6.00
C TRP A 151 7.53 2.54 6.19
N ASN A 152 8.32 2.54 7.27
CA ASN A 152 9.35 3.56 7.48
C ASN A 152 10.50 3.48 6.48
N LEU A 153 10.65 2.35 5.76
CA LEU A 153 11.72 2.16 4.79
C LEU A 153 11.28 2.56 3.38
N VAL A 154 9.98 2.54 3.09
CA VAL A 154 9.42 2.85 1.77
C VAL A 154 9.58 4.33 1.46
N GLY A 155 10.04 4.65 0.24
CA GLY A 155 10.27 6.03 -0.18
C GLY A 155 11.56 6.67 0.34
N ARG A 156 12.32 5.99 1.23
CA ARG A 156 13.61 6.49 1.74
C ARG A 156 14.79 6.02 0.90
N VAL A 157 15.71 6.94 0.61
CA VAL A 157 17.00 6.66 -0.01
C VAL A 157 18.02 6.29 1.07
N HIS A 158 18.59 5.11 0.97
CA HIS A 158 19.68 4.62 1.81
C HIS A 158 21.02 4.85 1.09
N PHE A 159 21.89 5.64 1.69
CA PHE A 159 23.27 5.80 1.25
C PHE A 159 24.13 4.72 1.91
N ASN A 160 24.63 3.79 1.11
CA ASN A 160 25.57 2.77 1.54
C ASN A 160 26.98 3.24 1.20
N LEU A 161 27.85 3.26 2.21
CA LEU A 161 29.26 3.54 2.06
C LEU A 161 30.03 2.21 2.12
N ALA A 162 30.79 1.90 1.06
CA ALA A 162 31.63 0.71 1.02
C ALA A 162 33.10 1.11 0.85
N GLU A 163 33.99 0.45 1.57
CA GLU A 163 35.44 0.65 1.44
C GLU A 163 35.95 0.01 0.14
N ASN A 164 36.58 0.80 -0.73
CA ASN A 164 37.17 0.35 -1.97
C ASN A 164 38.68 0.22 -1.84
N ARG A 165 39.13 -0.94 -1.32
CA ARG A 165 40.56 -1.24 -1.13
C ARG A 165 41.38 -1.35 -2.43
N LYS A 166 40.74 -1.28 -3.59
CA LYS A 166 41.38 -1.39 -4.92
C LYS A 166 41.77 -0.05 -5.51
N ASP A 167 41.26 1.06 -4.97
CA ASP A 167 41.57 2.41 -5.42
C ASP A 167 42.03 3.26 -4.22
N PRO A 168 43.35 3.46 -4.05
CA PRO A 168 43.89 4.26 -2.96
C PRO A 168 43.49 5.74 -3.01
N GLU A 169 43.17 6.27 -4.20
CA GLU A 169 42.79 7.67 -4.40
C GLU A 169 41.29 7.88 -4.19
N ALA A 170 40.47 6.82 -4.34
CA ALA A 170 39.06 6.80 -4.01
C ALA A 170 38.71 5.61 -3.07
N PRO A 171 39.11 5.69 -1.78
CA PRO A 171 39.04 4.58 -0.83
C PRO A 171 37.61 4.23 -0.40
N PHE A 172 36.61 5.01 -0.82
CA PHE A 172 35.20 4.76 -0.52
C PHE A 172 34.34 4.87 -1.78
N ALA A 173 33.42 3.93 -1.94
CA ALA A 173 32.37 3.94 -2.95
C ALA A 173 31.02 4.22 -2.28
N PHE A 174 30.20 5.05 -2.94
CA PHE A 174 28.86 5.41 -2.49
C PHE A 174 27.82 4.70 -3.36
N LEU A 175 26.83 4.07 -2.72
CA LEU A 175 25.67 3.48 -3.40
C LEU A 175 24.39 3.99 -2.75
N ALA A 176 23.60 4.76 -3.49
CA ALA A 176 22.25 5.11 -3.09
C ALA A 176 21.27 4.01 -3.54
N THR A 177 20.55 3.41 -2.61
CA THR A 177 19.44 2.49 -2.89
C THR A 177 18.14 3.06 -2.35
N TYR A 178 17.04 2.94 -3.08
CA TYR A 178 15.71 3.32 -2.59
C TYR A 178 14.84 2.08 -2.46
N ALA A 179 14.04 2.00 -1.39
CA ALA A 179 13.03 0.93 -1.27
C ALA A 179 11.74 1.40 -1.97
N ALA A 180 11.56 0.96 -3.21
CA ALA A 180 10.45 1.39 -4.08
C ALA A 180 9.09 0.96 -3.53
N ARG A 181 9.03 -0.25 -2.96
CA ARG A 181 7.80 -0.90 -2.52
C ARG A 181 8.11 -2.00 -1.51
N ILE A 182 7.15 -2.32 -0.65
CA ILE A 182 7.15 -3.57 0.11
C ILE A 182 6.43 -4.63 -0.73
N SER A 183 7.09 -5.75 -0.99
CA SER A 183 6.47 -6.90 -1.65
C SER A 183 5.36 -7.52 -0.79
N ALA A 184 4.48 -8.30 -1.40
CA ALA A 184 3.45 -9.11 -0.72
C ALA A 184 3.99 -9.92 0.48
N HIS A 185 5.28 -10.28 0.47
CA HIS A 185 5.97 -11.02 1.53
C HIS A 185 6.66 -10.13 2.60
N GLY A 186 6.37 -8.83 2.64
CA GLY A 186 6.94 -7.93 3.64
C GLY A 186 8.41 -7.57 3.45
N LYS A 187 9.04 -8.03 2.36
CA LYS A 187 10.42 -7.66 2.01
C LYS A 187 10.44 -6.35 1.23
N THR A 188 11.29 -5.41 1.65
CA THR A 188 11.61 -4.19 0.91
C THR A 188 12.45 -4.54 -0.32
N GLN A 189 12.01 -4.09 -1.50
CA GLN A 189 12.82 -4.22 -2.72
C GLN A 189 13.68 -2.97 -2.88
N HIS A 190 14.97 -3.11 -2.58
CA HIS A 190 15.96 -2.04 -2.77
C HIS A 190 16.38 -2.00 -4.25
N GLN A 191 16.17 -0.87 -4.91
CA GLN A 191 16.65 -0.65 -6.27
C GLN A 191 17.75 0.42 -6.28
N PRO A 192 18.76 0.28 -7.15
CA PRO A 192 19.82 1.28 -7.29
C PRO A 192 19.24 2.58 -7.87
N LEU A 193 19.67 3.73 -7.34
CA LEU A 193 19.19 5.06 -7.75
C LEU A 193 19.46 5.36 -9.23
N SER A 194 20.46 4.72 -9.85
CA SER A 194 20.73 4.83 -11.29
C SER A 194 19.51 4.47 -12.15
N ARG A 195 18.68 3.51 -11.70
CA ARG A 195 17.45 3.12 -12.39
C ARG A 195 16.35 4.18 -12.29
N ALA A 196 16.26 4.88 -11.15
CA ALA A 196 15.34 6.00 -11.00
C ALA A 196 15.74 7.19 -11.90
N LEU A 197 17.04 7.43 -12.09
CA LEU A 197 17.52 8.46 -13.01
C LEU A 197 17.16 8.16 -14.47
N GLU A 198 17.13 6.88 -14.87
CA GLU A 198 16.68 6.45 -16.21
C GLU A 198 15.17 6.65 -16.37
N GLU A 199 14.36 6.22 -15.38
CA GLU A 199 12.89 6.33 -15.40
C GLU A 199 12.38 7.79 -15.30
N PHE A 200 13.08 8.69 -14.61
CA PHE A 200 12.67 10.09 -14.41
C PHE A 200 13.40 11.11 -15.29
N SER A 201 14.14 10.67 -16.32
CA SER A 201 14.90 11.53 -17.23
C SER A 201 14.06 12.46 -18.13
N GLY A 202 12.73 12.38 -18.07
CA GLY A 202 11.81 13.29 -18.76
C GLY A 202 11.67 14.65 -18.05
N ALA A 203 11.78 15.76 -18.81
CA ALA A 203 11.83 17.15 -18.32
C ALA A 203 10.63 17.63 -17.45
N ARG A 204 9.59 16.81 -17.25
CA ARG A 204 8.41 17.14 -16.43
C ARG A 204 8.46 16.67 -14.96
N ASN A 205 9.45 15.88 -14.56
CA ASN A 205 9.47 15.26 -13.21
C ASN A 205 10.61 15.73 -12.30
N LYS A 206 11.19 16.91 -12.55
CA LYS A 206 12.30 17.46 -11.75
C LYS A 206 11.92 17.68 -10.28
N ALA A 207 10.65 17.98 -9.99
CA ALA A 207 10.13 18.10 -8.62
C ALA A 207 10.06 16.76 -7.88
N LYS A 208 9.70 15.67 -8.56
CA LYS A 208 9.71 14.29 -8.02
C LYS A 208 11.12 13.75 -7.78
N LEU A 209 12.10 14.26 -8.51
CA LEU A 209 13.51 13.90 -8.34
C LEU A 209 14.13 14.63 -7.13
N LEU A 210 13.65 15.84 -6.83
CA LEU A 210 14.07 16.61 -5.65
C LEU A 210 13.46 16.09 -4.33
N SER A 211 12.29 15.46 -4.35
CA SER A 211 11.73 14.80 -3.16
C SER A 211 12.46 13.52 -2.74
N LEU A 212 13.50 13.12 -3.48
CA LEU A 212 14.38 11.97 -3.18
C LEU A 212 15.69 12.38 -2.49
N LEU A 213 15.97 13.69 -2.36
CA LEU A 213 17.11 14.26 -1.63
C LEU A 213 16.68 14.69 -0.23
#